data_AF-A0A174RF16-F1
#
_entry.id   AF-A0A174RF16-F1
#
_cell.length_a   1.000
_cell.length_b   1.000
_cell.length_c   1.000
_cell.angle_alpha   90.00
_cell.angle_beta   90.00
_cell.angle_gamma   90.00
#
_symmetry.space_group_name_H-M   'P 1'
#
loop_
_entity.id
_entity.type
_entity.pdbx_description
1 polymer ?
#
loop_
_entity_poly.entity_id
_entity_poly.type
_entity_poly.pdbx_seq_one_letter_code
_entity_poly.pdbx_strand_id
1 'polypeptide(L)' 'MRAELYEFLLENKFKNGIMFKRSIELFVEHYNMVGTVEEDSLMRAFKRWRKSMKDNRKY' A
#
# COMPACT_ATOMS: atom_id res chain seq x y z
N MET A 1 -5.20 -6.72 -7.59
CA MET A 1 -5.24 -6.53 -6.12
C MET A 1 -3.90 -6.25 -5.45
N ARG A 2 -2.96 -7.20 -5.22
CA ARG A 2 -1.76 -6.88 -4.39
C ARG A 2 -0.77 -5.92 -5.07
N ALA A 3 -0.50 -6.11 -6.36
CA ALA A 3 0.34 -5.20 -7.17
C ALA A 3 -0.32 -3.82 -7.32
N GLU A 4 -1.60 -3.81 -7.66
CA GLU A 4 -2.47 -2.63 -7.76
C GLU A 4 -2.49 -1.78 -6.49
N LEU A 5 -2.64 -2.39 -5.30
CA LEU A 5 -2.51 -1.69 -4.02
C LEU A 5 -1.13 -1.03 -3.88
N TYR A 6 -0.04 -1.76 -4.16
CA TYR A 6 1.31 -1.23 -3.96
C TYR A 6 1.64 -0.10 -4.92
N GLU A 7 1.22 -0.20 -6.18
CA GLU A 7 1.33 0.87 -7.17
C GLU A 7 0.52 2.10 -6.74
N PHE A 8 -0.73 1.91 -6.33
CA PHE A 8 -1.59 2.98 -5.83
C PHE A 8 -0.97 3.71 -4.62
N LEU A 9 -0.38 2.98 -3.69
CA LEU A 9 0.30 3.56 -2.52
C LEU A 9 1.54 4.37 -2.92
N LEU A 10 2.34 3.86 -3.85
CA LEU A 10 3.56 4.54 -4.31
C LEU A 10 3.22 5.80 -5.13
N GLU A 11 2.28 5.69 -6.06
CA GLU A 11 1.82 6.82 -6.87
C GLU A 11 1.29 7.94 -5.98
N ASN A 12 0.42 7.61 -5.03
CA ASN A 12 -0.11 8.61 -4.12
C ASN A 12 0.96 9.25 -3.26
N LYS A 13 1.95 8.50 -2.80
CA LYS A 13 3.04 9.05 -1.99
C LYS A 13 3.96 9.97 -2.78
N PHE A 14 4.37 9.57 -3.98
CA PHE A 14 5.45 10.23 -4.71
C PHE A 14 4.97 11.21 -5.77
N LYS A 15 3.78 11.01 -6.35
CA LYS A 15 3.18 11.94 -7.31
C LYS A 15 2.20 12.89 -6.64
N ASN A 16 1.35 12.38 -5.73
CA ASN A 16 0.22 13.16 -5.18
C ASN A 16 0.50 13.73 -3.78
N GLY A 17 1.64 13.39 -3.15
CA GLY A 17 2.01 13.84 -1.81
C GLY A 17 1.16 13.25 -0.66
N ILE A 18 0.31 12.27 -0.95
CA ILE A 18 -0.61 11.66 0.02
C ILE A 18 0.13 10.62 0.86
N MET A 19 -0.17 10.60 2.16
CA MET A 19 0.42 9.64 3.09
C MET A 19 -0.14 8.24 2.89
N PHE A 20 0.70 7.21 3.05
CA PHE A 20 0.30 5.81 2.87
C PHE A 20 -0.93 5.41 3.69
N LYS A 21 -1.09 5.94 4.91
CA LYS A 21 -2.27 5.68 5.74
C LYS A 21 -3.54 6.13 5.02
N ARG A 22 -3.58 7.38 4.56
CA ARG A 22 -4.72 7.93 3.82
C ARG A 22 -4.97 7.19 2.50
N SER A 23 -3.91 6.77 1.82
CA SER A 23 -4.06 5.97 0.60
C SER A 23 -4.59 4.57 0.88
N ILE A 24 -4.28 3.94 2.01
CA ILE A 24 -4.91 2.67 2.38
C ILE A 24 -6.40 2.87 2.62
N GLU A 25 -6.79 3.84 3.46
CA GLU A 25 -8.19 4.18 3.74
C GLU A 25 -8.99 4.36 2.43
N LEU A 26 -8.49 5.19 1.50
CA LEU A 26 -9.12 5.43 0.20
C LEU A 26 -9.24 4.18 -0.65
N PHE A 27 -8.23 3.30 -0.63
CA PHE A 27 -8.28 2.03 -1.34
C PHE A 27 -9.36 1.11 -0.76
N VAL A 28 -9.42 1.00 0.57
CA VAL A 28 -10.42 0.13 1.22
C VAL A 28 -11.84 0.63 0.97
N GLU A 29 -12.04 1.95 0.99
CA GLU A 29 -13.30 2.61 0.61
C GLU A 29 -13.66 2.34 -0.85
N HIS A 30 -12.73 2.54 -1.79
CA HIS A 30 -12.98 2.40 -3.23
C HIS A 30 -13.44 0.99 -3.64
N TYR A 31 -12.87 -0.05 -3.01
CA TYR A 31 -13.25 -1.44 -3.28
C TYR A 31 -14.33 -1.99 -2.33
N ASN A 32 -14.95 -1.13 -1.52
CA ASN A 32 -15.97 -1.51 -0.54
C ASN A 32 -15.52 -2.64 0.41
N MET A 33 -14.25 -2.61 0.81
CA MET A 33 -13.61 -3.59 1.70
C MET A 33 -13.62 -3.15 3.18
N VAL A 34 -14.27 -2.00 3.46
CA VAL A 34 -14.33 -1.40 4.80
C VAL A 34 -14.96 -2.41 5.76
N GLY A 35 -14.33 -2.60 6.93
CA GLY A 35 -14.75 -3.60 7.92
C GLY A 35 -14.48 -5.06 7.54
N THR A 36 -14.09 -5.35 6.30
CA THR A 36 -13.72 -6.70 5.83
C THR A 36 -12.22 -6.94 5.92
N VAL A 37 -11.41 -5.88 5.73
CA VAL A 37 -9.95 -5.94 5.82
C VAL A 37 -9.44 -4.90 6.81
N GLU A 38 -8.50 -5.35 7.64
CA GLU A 38 -7.77 -4.46 8.55
C GLU A 38 -6.67 -3.70 7.79
N GLU A 39 -6.74 -2.37 7.82
CA GLU A 39 -5.79 -1.48 7.16
C GLU A 39 -4.34 -1.70 7.62
N ASP A 40 -4.17 -2.01 8.90
CA ASP A 40 -2.87 -2.32 9.50
C ASP A 40 -2.23 -3.57 8.89
N SER A 41 -3.04 -4.57 8.56
CA SER A 41 -2.58 -5.77 7.88
C SER A 41 -2.08 -5.47 6.46
N LEU A 42 -2.76 -4.57 5.73
CA LEU A 42 -2.31 -4.06 4.43
C LEU A 42 -0.99 -3.27 4.56
N MET A 43 -0.89 -2.39 5.55
CA MET A 43 0.31 -1.61 5.83
C MET A 43 1.52 -2.50 6.15
N ARG A 44 1.33 -3.55 6.97
CA ARG A 44 2.40 -4.52 7.29
C ARG A 44 2.84 -5.29 6.05
N ALA A 45 1.90 -5.73 5.21
CA ALA A 45 2.21 -6.40 3.95
C ALA A 45 3.02 -5.50 3.01
N PHE A 46 2.61 -4.23 2.86
CA PHE A 46 3.33 -3.24 2.06
C PHE A 46 4.76 -3.00 2.57
N LYS A 47 4.95 -2.83 3.89
CA LYS A 47 6.29 -2.67 4.49
C LYS A 47 7.20 -3.86 4.22
N ARG A 48 6.68 -5.10 4.33
CA ARG A 48 7.44 -6.33 4.01
C ARG A 48 7.85 -6.38 2.54
N TRP A 49 6.92 -6.10 1.63
CA TRP A 49 7.22 -6.05 0.20
C TRP A 49 8.29 -5.01 -0.11
N ARG A 50 8.18 -3.79 0.45
CA ARG A 50 9.16 -2.72 0.23
C ARG A 50 10.57 -3.09 0.72
N LYS A 51 10.66 -3.88 1.81
CA LYS A 51 11.93 -4.42 2.30
C LYS A 51 12.52 -5.42 1.30
N SER A 52 11.74 -6.41 0.87
CA SER A 52 12.17 -7.40 -0.13
C SER A 52 12.62 -6.75 -1.45
N MET A 53 11.92 -5.71 -1.93
CA MET A 53 12.31 -4.97 -3.14
C MET A 53 13.64 -4.21 -2.99
N LYS A 54 14.01 -3.80 -1.77
CA LYS A 54 15.32 -3.18 -1.51
C LYS A 54 16.42 -4.22 -1.43
N ASP A 55 16.15 -5.34 -0.80
CA ASP A 55 17.11 -6.43 -0.64
C ASP A 55 17.42 -7.07 -2.02
N ASN A 56 16.43 -7.21 -2.89
CA ASN A 56 16.62 -7.69 -4.27
C ASN A 56 17.36 -6.71 -5.20
N ARG A 57 17.51 -5.44 -4.84
CA ARG A 57 18.32 -4.46 -5.62
C ARG A 57 19.77 -4.39 -5.18
N LYS A 58 20.13 -5.09 -4.10
CA LYS A 58 21.50 -5.11 -3.55
C LYS A 58 22.38 -6.23 -4.12
N TYR A 59 21.82 -7.06 -5.00
CA TYR A 59 22.49 -8.11 -5.74
C TYR A 59 22.27 -7.87 -7.23
#